data_AF-A0A953X1N0-F1
#
_entry.id   AF-A0A953X1N0-F1
#
_cell.length_a   1.000
_cell.length_b   1.000
_cell.length_c   1.000
_cell.angle_alpha   90.00
_cell.angle_beta   90.00
_cell.angle_gamma   90.00
#
_symmetry.space_group_name_H-M   'P 1'
#
loop_
_entity.id
_entity.type
_entity.pdbx_description
1 polymer ?
#
loop_
_entity_poly.entity_id
_entity_poly.type
_entity_poly.pdbx_seq_one_letter_code
_entity_poly.pdbx_strand_id
1 'polypeptide(L)'
;MTVMSDATSLEGLKPTEKINVRKVFGLDTDMVVHGFKKRTEYVPEIDDAYRFDPQTTMAILAGFEHNRRVMVQGYHGTGKSTHIEQIAARLNWPMIRVNLDSHVSRIDMVGKDAIVLKDGKQITEFREGILPWALQRPVAITFDEYDAGRPD
;
A
#
# COMPACT_ATOMS: atom_id res chain seq x y z
N MET A 1 1.88 -15.43 7.70
CA MET A 1 0.98 -14.42 7.13
C MET A 1 -0.11 -14.17 8.16
N THR A 2 0.19 -13.36 9.17
CA THR A 2 -0.67 -13.13 10.34
C THR A 2 -0.78 -11.64 10.56
N VAL A 3 -1.46 -10.92 9.66
CA VAL A 3 -1.72 -9.47 9.82
C VAL A 3 -3.01 -9.10 9.09
N MET A 4 -4.15 -9.68 9.45
CA MET A 4 -5.46 -9.25 8.90
C MET A 4 -6.57 -9.27 9.96
N SER A 5 -6.24 -8.97 11.22
CA SER A 5 -7.18 -9.14 12.33
C SER A 5 -7.99 -7.90 12.72
N ASP A 6 -7.79 -6.71 12.14
CA ASP A 6 -8.65 -5.56 12.46
C ASP A 6 -8.85 -4.57 11.29
N ALA A 7 -9.54 -5.04 10.24
CA ALA A 7 -9.88 -4.26 9.05
C ALA A 7 -10.81 -3.05 9.32
N THR A 8 -11.49 -3.03 10.48
CA THR A 8 -12.41 -1.96 10.91
C THR A 8 -11.73 -0.59 10.90
N SER A 9 -10.41 -0.55 11.10
CA SER A 9 -9.64 0.69 11.17
C SER A 9 -9.58 1.47 9.85
N LEU A 10 -9.83 0.81 8.71
CA LEU A 10 -9.78 1.41 7.37
C LEU A 10 -11.15 1.77 6.78
N GLU A 11 -12.24 1.29 7.38
CA GLU A 11 -13.57 1.46 6.82
C GLU A 11 -14.01 2.93 6.81
N GLY A 12 -14.55 3.38 5.66
CA GLY A 12 -15.07 4.73 5.49
C GLY A 12 -14.04 5.86 5.47
N LEU A 13 -12.73 5.55 5.59
CA LEU A 13 -11.69 6.56 5.50
C LEU A 13 -11.64 7.19 4.11
N LYS A 14 -11.32 8.49 4.05
CA LYS A 14 -11.12 9.24 2.80
C LYS A 14 -9.92 10.18 2.92
N PRO A 15 -9.08 10.30 1.87
CA PRO A 15 -7.99 11.25 1.85
C PRO A 15 -8.58 12.65 1.64
N THR A 16 -8.60 13.45 2.70
CA THR A 16 -9.25 14.78 2.70
C THR A 16 -8.34 15.88 3.23
N GLU A 17 -7.24 15.51 3.90
CA GLU A 17 -6.28 16.48 4.42
C GLU A 17 -5.40 16.99 3.28
N LYS A 18 -5.41 18.30 3.08
CA LYS A 18 -4.59 18.94 2.06
C LYS A 18 -3.15 19.06 2.54
N ILE A 19 -2.23 18.47 1.77
CA ILE A 19 -0.81 18.42 2.07
C ILE A 19 -0.07 19.25 1.03
N ASN A 20 0.63 20.28 1.51
CA ASN A 20 1.49 21.11 0.68
C ASN A 20 2.79 20.35 0.38
N VAL A 21 3.04 20.06 -0.90
CA VAL A 21 4.14 19.18 -1.32
C VAL A 21 5.50 19.80 -1.03
N ARG A 22 5.65 21.11 -1.25
CA ARG A 22 6.87 21.86 -0.92
C ARG A 22 7.24 21.76 0.55
N LYS A 23 6.26 21.95 1.44
CA LYS A 23 6.48 21.91 2.89
C LYS A 23 6.84 20.50 3.38
N VAL A 24 6.15 19.47 2.87
CA VAL A 24 6.26 18.12 3.41
C VAL A 24 7.40 17.32 2.77
N PHE A 25 7.62 17.49 1.47
CA PHE A 25 8.62 16.71 0.73
C PHE A 25 9.85 17.53 0.34
N GLY A 26 9.81 18.86 0.49
CA GLY A 26 10.94 19.74 0.14
C GLY A 26 11.09 20.01 -1.35
N LEU A 27 10.04 19.79 -2.15
CA LEU A 27 10.06 19.96 -3.62
C LEU A 27 9.64 21.38 -4.01
N ASP A 28 10.32 21.97 -4.98
CA ASP A 28 9.96 23.30 -5.51
C ASP A 28 8.71 23.21 -6.41
N THR A 29 7.53 23.17 -5.80
CA THR A 29 6.23 23.11 -6.48
C THR A 29 5.13 23.70 -5.61
N ASP A 30 4.07 24.23 -6.22
CA ASP A 30 2.88 24.70 -5.50
C ASP A 30 1.79 23.61 -5.43
N MET A 31 2.14 22.37 -5.81
CA MET A 31 1.24 21.23 -5.76
C MET A 31 0.74 20.96 -4.32
N VAL A 32 -0.55 20.66 -4.24
CA VAL A 32 -1.22 20.18 -3.04
C VAL A 32 -1.84 18.83 -3.38
N VAL A 33 -1.65 17.85 -2.51
CA VAL A 33 -2.20 16.49 -2.62
C VAL A 33 -3.01 16.15 -1.38
N HIS A 34 -3.80 15.10 -1.44
CA HIS A 34 -4.61 14.64 -0.32
C HIS A 34 -3.93 13.51 0.46
N GLY A 35 -4.02 13.59 1.78
CA GLY A 35 -3.66 12.54 2.72
C GLY A 35 -4.79 12.23 3.69
N PHE A 36 -4.59 11.25 4.57
CA PHE A 36 -5.58 10.87 5.57
C PHE A 36 -5.36 11.61 6.89
N LYS A 37 -6.46 11.95 7.55
CA LYS A 37 -6.41 12.59 8.87
C LYS A 37 -6.01 11.64 9.99
N LYS A 38 -6.60 10.44 10.00
CA LYS A 38 -6.45 9.46 11.07
C LYS A 38 -5.35 8.47 10.70
N ARG A 39 -4.31 8.36 11.53
CA ARG A 39 -3.28 7.32 11.41
C ARG A 39 -3.87 5.96 11.78
N THR A 40 -3.44 4.92 11.07
CA THR A 40 -3.81 3.53 11.33
C THR A 40 -2.54 2.68 11.44
N GLU A 41 -2.67 1.43 11.89
CA GLU A 41 -1.55 0.48 11.96
C GLU A 41 -0.93 0.15 10.59
N TYR A 42 -1.67 0.43 9.51
CA TYR A 42 -1.24 0.21 8.14
C TYR A 42 -0.45 1.39 7.57
N VAL A 43 -0.33 2.51 8.28
CA VAL A 43 0.49 3.64 7.83
C VAL A 43 1.95 3.36 8.20
N PRO A 44 2.90 3.41 7.24
CA PRO A 44 4.31 3.20 7.55
C PRO A 44 4.85 4.21 8.57
N GLU A 45 5.94 3.84 9.24
CA GLU A 45 6.66 4.73 10.14
C GLU A 45 7.40 5.82 9.36
N ILE A 46 7.45 7.00 9.97
CA ILE A 46 8.12 8.17 9.39
C ILE A 46 9.61 8.09 9.70
N ASP A 47 10.44 8.23 8.67
CA ASP A 47 11.85 8.54 8.79
C ASP A 47 12.07 10.03 8.48
N ASP A 48 12.51 10.79 9.47
CA ASP A 48 12.81 12.23 9.35
C ASP A 48 14.15 12.54 8.68
N ALA A 49 15.04 11.56 8.58
CA ALA A 49 16.29 11.70 7.84
C ALA A 49 16.13 11.41 6.34
N TYR A 50 14.98 10.88 5.91
CA TYR A 50 14.74 10.49 4.53
C TYR A 50 14.85 11.67 3.56
N ARG A 51 15.51 11.43 2.42
CA ARG A 51 15.71 12.42 1.35
C ARG A 51 14.94 12.01 0.11
N PHE A 52 13.97 12.83 -0.27
CA PHE A 52 13.13 12.57 -1.43
C PHE A 52 13.83 13.00 -2.73
N ASP A 53 14.04 12.04 -3.64
CA ASP A 53 14.23 12.32 -5.06
C ASP A 53 12.99 13.05 -5.65
N PRO A 54 13.13 14.27 -6.19
CA PRO A 54 11.99 15.06 -6.65
C PRO A 54 11.16 14.40 -7.75
N GLN A 55 11.82 13.82 -8.76
CA GLN A 55 11.14 13.28 -9.94
C GLN A 55 10.30 12.06 -9.59
N THR A 56 10.88 11.11 -8.85
CA THR A 56 10.21 9.89 -8.39
C THR A 56 9.07 10.23 -7.45
N THR A 57 9.27 11.22 -6.57
CA THR A 57 8.24 11.70 -5.65
C THR A 57 7.03 12.27 -6.39
N MET A 58 7.24 13.13 -7.40
CA MET A 58 6.13 13.68 -8.19
C MET A 58 5.32 12.60 -8.90
N ALA A 59 5.99 11.58 -9.45
CA ALA A 59 5.31 10.45 -10.11
C ALA A 59 4.44 9.64 -9.14
N ILE A 60 4.97 9.34 -7.95
CA ILE A 60 4.26 8.57 -6.92
C ILE A 60 3.11 9.39 -6.33
N LEU A 61 3.31 10.68 -6.07
CA LEU A 61 2.25 11.58 -5.60
C LEU A 61 1.08 11.65 -6.58
N ALA A 62 1.34 11.68 -7.89
CA ALA A 62 0.29 11.59 -8.90
C ALA A 62 -0.45 10.23 -8.87
N GLY A 63 0.25 9.16 -8.47
CA GLY A 63 -0.35 7.85 -8.19
C GLY A 63 -1.38 7.90 -7.08
N PHE A 64 -0.98 8.43 -5.92
CA PHE A 64 -1.86 8.59 -4.74
C PHE A 64 -3.05 9.51 -5.02
N GLU A 65 -2.81 10.69 -5.59
CA GLU A 65 -3.85 11.71 -5.80
C GLU A 65 -4.89 11.30 -6.87
N HIS A 66 -4.45 10.62 -7.92
CA HIS A 66 -5.28 10.34 -9.09
C HIS A 66 -5.57 8.85 -9.31
N ASN A 67 -5.28 8.01 -8.32
CA ASN A 67 -5.42 6.55 -8.41
C ASN A 67 -4.75 5.98 -9.67
N ARG A 68 -3.55 6.51 -10.01
CA ARG A 68 -2.77 6.04 -11.16
C ARG A 68 -1.84 4.91 -10.72
N ARG A 69 -1.73 3.90 -11.57
CA ARG A 69 -0.76 2.82 -11.41
C ARG A 69 0.63 3.39 -11.71
N VAL A 70 1.55 3.28 -10.76
CA VAL A 70 2.91 3.79 -10.88
C VAL A 70 3.88 2.62 -10.83
N MET A 71 4.75 2.53 -11.83
CA MET A 71 5.86 1.58 -11.85
C MET A 71 7.15 2.33 -11.55
N VAL A 72 7.86 1.91 -10.49
CA VAL A 72 9.15 2.48 -10.10
C VAL A 72 10.24 1.47 -10.41
N GLN A 73 11.16 1.84 -11.30
CA GLN A 73 12.25 0.96 -11.73
C GLN A 73 13.60 1.57 -11.35
N GLY A 74 14.56 0.71 -11.04
CA GLY A 74 15.93 1.08 -10.68
C GLY A 74 16.70 -0.11 -10.12
N TYR A 75 18.01 0.03 -9.97
CA TYR A 75 18.88 -1.03 -9.45
C TYR A 75 18.46 -1.50 -8.04
N HIS A 76 18.91 -2.70 -7.66
CA HIS A 76 18.66 -3.21 -6.31
C HIS A 76 19.33 -2.30 -5.25
N GLY A 77 18.71 -2.20 -4.08
CA GLY A 77 19.28 -1.42 -2.96
C GLY A 77 19.24 0.11 -3.12
N THR A 78 18.59 0.67 -4.15
CA THR A 78 18.46 2.12 -4.33
C THR A 78 17.31 2.75 -3.55
N GLY A 79 16.65 2.00 -2.65
CA GLY A 79 15.60 2.51 -1.78
C GLY A 79 14.22 2.69 -2.42
N LYS A 80 13.92 2.04 -3.56
CA LYS A 80 12.63 2.17 -4.28
C LYS A 80 11.41 1.97 -3.37
N SER A 81 11.36 0.85 -2.65
CA SER A 81 10.23 0.49 -1.78
C SER A 81 10.12 1.47 -0.62
N THR A 82 11.24 1.79 0.01
CA THR A 82 11.34 2.79 1.09
C THR A 82 10.88 4.17 0.61
N HIS A 83 11.13 4.52 -0.64
CA HIS A 83 10.67 5.79 -1.21
C HIS A 83 9.15 5.88 -1.26
N ILE A 84 8.48 4.80 -1.68
CA ILE A 84 7.01 4.73 -1.70
C ILE A 84 6.49 4.73 -0.25
N GLU A 85 7.11 3.98 0.66
CA GLU A 85 6.74 3.92 2.08
C GLU A 85 6.83 5.28 2.76
N GLN A 86 7.91 6.03 2.52
CA GLN A 86 8.08 7.35 3.12
C GLN A 86 7.10 8.37 2.54
N ILE A 87 6.71 8.23 1.26
CA ILE A 87 5.62 9.03 0.71
C ILE A 87 4.30 8.69 1.39
N ALA A 88 3.95 7.42 1.49
CA ALA A 88 2.74 6.98 2.19
C ALA A 88 2.72 7.46 3.66
N ALA A 89 3.85 7.35 4.37
CA ALA A 89 3.99 7.82 5.74
C ALA A 89 3.71 9.32 5.88
N ARG A 90 4.24 10.15 4.96
CA ARG A 90 4.00 11.61 4.95
C ARG A 90 2.59 12.00 4.55
N LEU A 91 1.95 11.21 3.70
CA LEU A 91 0.52 11.36 3.36
C LEU A 91 -0.40 10.77 4.43
N ASN A 92 0.16 10.13 5.46
CA ASN A 92 -0.56 9.32 6.43
C ASN A 92 -1.46 8.26 5.76
N TRP A 93 -1.02 7.74 4.62
CA TRP A 93 -1.79 6.87 3.74
C TRP A 93 -1.58 5.40 4.13
N PRO A 94 -2.64 4.63 4.42
CA PRO A 94 -2.52 3.20 4.70
C PRO A 94 -1.88 2.44 3.54
N MET A 95 -0.87 1.62 3.78
CA MET A 95 -0.13 0.91 2.75
C MET A 95 0.06 -0.56 3.14
N ILE A 96 -0.01 -1.45 2.15
CA ILE A 96 0.48 -2.82 2.26
C ILE A 96 1.52 -3.09 1.18
N ARG A 97 2.63 -3.70 1.60
CA ARG A 97 3.68 -4.18 0.69
C ARG A 97 3.57 -5.70 0.54
N VAL A 98 3.57 -6.16 -0.69
CA VAL A 98 3.64 -7.58 -1.07
C VAL A 98 4.97 -7.76 -1.79
N ASN A 99 5.90 -8.50 -1.19
CA ASN A 99 7.12 -8.90 -1.87
C ASN A 99 6.80 -10.06 -2.80
N LEU A 100 7.01 -9.91 -4.11
CA LEU A 100 6.76 -10.97 -5.07
C LEU A 100 7.99 -11.85 -5.17
N ASP A 101 7.80 -13.14 -4.87
CA ASP A 101 8.84 -14.15 -4.97
C ASP A 101 8.22 -15.50 -5.37
N SER A 102 9.05 -16.55 -5.41
CA SER A 102 8.64 -17.88 -5.84
C SER A 102 7.64 -18.58 -4.90
N HIS A 103 7.41 -18.07 -3.69
CA HIS A 103 6.46 -18.59 -2.71
C HIS A 103 5.10 -17.91 -2.79
N VAL A 104 5.02 -16.69 -3.33
CA VAL A 104 3.74 -15.99 -3.49
C VAL A 104 2.94 -16.66 -4.59
N SER A 105 1.76 -17.17 -4.23
CA SER A 105 0.87 -17.85 -5.16
C SER A 105 -0.37 -17.02 -5.50
N ARG A 106 -1.07 -17.42 -6.58
CA ARG A 106 -2.39 -16.87 -6.91
C ARG A 106 -3.39 -16.99 -5.77
N ILE A 107 -3.28 -18.01 -4.92
CA ILE A 107 -4.14 -18.19 -3.75
C ILE A 107 -3.92 -17.10 -2.71
N ASP A 108 -2.67 -16.66 -2.49
CA ASP A 108 -2.36 -15.57 -1.57
C ASP A 108 -2.85 -14.22 -2.11
N MET A 109 -2.83 -14.06 -3.44
CA MET A 109 -3.30 -12.86 -4.12
C MET A 109 -4.82 -12.77 -4.17
N VAL A 110 -5.50 -13.80 -4.67
CA VAL A 110 -6.95 -13.78 -4.95
C VAL A 110 -7.75 -14.38 -3.79
N GLY A 111 -7.25 -15.43 -3.17
CA GLY A 111 -7.97 -16.19 -2.14
C GLY A 111 -8.29 -17.61 -2.56
N LYS A 112 -8.95 -18.34 -1.66
CA LYS A 112 -9.41 -19.72 -1.88
C LYS A 112 -10.63 -20.05 -1.03
N ASP A 113 -11.39 -21.05 -1.46
CA ASP A 113 -12.35 -21.72 -0.60
C ASP A 113 -11.63 -22.47 0.52
N ALA A 114 -12.07 -22.26 1.75
CA ALA A 114 -11.56 -22.92 2.93
C ALA A 114 -12.71 -23.56 3.71
N ILE A 115 -12.48 -24.77 4.22
CA ILE A 115 -13.41 -25.41 5.14
C ILE A 115 -13.14 -24.83 6.53
N VAL A 116 -14.17 -24.24 7.13
CA VAL A 116 -14.13 -23.71 8.49
C VAL A 116 -15.22 -24.37 9.33
N LEU A 117 -14.96 -24.50 10.63
CA LEU A 117 -15.95 -24.94 11.60
C LEU A 117 -16.69 -23.72 12.14
N LYS A 118 -18.00 -23.66 11.90
CA LYS A 118 -18.90 -22.66 12.47
C LYS A 118 -20.05 -23.36 13.15
N ASP A 119 -20.24 -23.10 14.44
CA ASP A 119 -21.27 -23.73 15.28
C ASP A 119 -21.25 -25.28 15.19
N GLY A 120 -20.04 -25.87 15.15
CA GLY A 120 -19.83 -27.32 15.05
C GLY A 120 -20.11 -27.92 13.66
N LYS A 121 -20.47 -27.13 12.65
CA LYS A 121 -20.70 -27.58 11.27
C LYS A 121 -19.52 -27.21 10.37
N GLN A 122 -19.12 -28.14 9.50
CA GLN A 122 -18.17 -27.85 8.43
C GLN A 122 -18.90 -27.06 7.34
N ILE A 123 -18.47 -25.84 7.12
CA ILE A 123 -18.97 -24.98 6.05
C ILE A 123 -17.80 -24.56 5.16
N THR A 124 -18.08 -24.36 3.87
CA THR A 124 -17.12 -23.79 2.93
C THR A 124 -17.29 -22.28 2.93
N GLU A 125 -16.21 -21.55 3.24
CA GLU A 125 -16.17 -20.09 3.22
C GLU A 125 -15.02 -19.65 2.32
N PHE A 126 -15.26 -18.65 1.47
CA PHE A 126 -14.20 -18.06 0.67
C PHE A 126 -13.34 -17.16 1.55
N ARG A 127 -12.06 -17.48 1.66
CA ARG A 127 -11.07 -16.61 2.32
C ARG A 127 -10.40 -15.74 1.27
N GLU A 128 -10.63 -14.43 1.37
CA GLU A 128 -10.04 -13.44 0.48
C GLU A 128 -8.51 -13.44 0.55
N GLY A 129 -7.88 -13.31 -0.62
CA GLY A 129 -6.47 -12.97 -0.72
C GLY A 129 -6.24 -11.46 -0.58
N ILE A 130 -4.98 -11.02 -0.68
CA ILE A 130 -4.63 -9.61 -0.46
C ILE A 130 -5.24 -8.65 -1.49
N LEU A 131 -5.44 -9.09 -2.74
CA LEU A 131 -5.98 -8.24 -3.80
C LEU A 131 -7.45 -7.86 -3.54
N PRO A 132 -8.40 -8.79 -3.38
CA PRO A 132 -9.77 -8.42 -3.02
C PRO A 132 -9.84 -7.64 -1.71
N TRP A 133 -9.01 -7.98 -0.73
CA TRP A 133 -8.96 -7.28 0.53
C TRP A 133 -8.56 -5.80 0.35
N ALA A 134 -7.52 -5.53 -0.42
CA ALA A 134 -7.02 -4.17 -0.67
C ALA A 134 -7.96 -3.36 -1.56
N LEU A 135 -8.56 -3.98 -2.58
CA LEU A 135 -9.48 -3.32 -3.51
C LEU A 135 -10.73 -2.73 -2.83
N GLN A 136 -11.15 -3.32 -1.72
CA GLN A 136 -12.31 -2.89 -0.95
C GLN A 136 -12.00 -1.81 0.08
N ARG A 137 -10.72 -1.43 0.24
CA ARG A 137 -10.24 -0.58 1.33
C ARG A 137 -9.45 0.61 0.80
N PRO A 138 -9.48 1.76 1.49
CA PRO A 138 -8.70 2.93 1.12
C PRO A 138 -7.22 2.75 1.51
N VAL A 139 -6.54 1.83 0.82
CA VAL A 139 -5.17 1.40 1.09
C VAL A 139 -4.38 1.37 -0.23
N ALA A 140 -3.12 1.78 -0.19
CA ALA A 140 -2.20 1.57 -1.29
C ALA A 140 -1.60 0.16 -1.21
N ILE A 141 -1.53 -0.54 -2.35
CA ILE A 141 -0.82 -1.81 -2.45
C ILE A 141 0.45 -1.62 -3.26
N THR A 142 1.59 -2.05 -2.72
CA THR A 142 2.88 -2.05 -3.40
C THR A 142 3.31 -3.48 -3.68
N PHE A 143 3.43 -3.81 -4.96
CA PHE A 143 4.09 -5.02 -5.41
C PHE A 143 5.58 -4.75 -5.52
N ASP A 144 6.33 -5.24 -4.56
CA ASP A 144 7.78 -5.19 -4.57
C ASP A 144 8.35 -6.38 -5.34
N GLU A 145 9.53 -6.22 -5.93
CA GLU A 145 10.18 -7.24 -6.77
C GLU A 145 9.25 -7.76 -7.89
N TYR A 146 8.57 -6.84 -8.58
CA TYR A 146 7.56 -7.19 -9.60
C TYR A 146 8.06 -8.13 -10.70
N ASP A 147 9.34 -8.05 -11.04
CA ASP A 147 10.02 -8.90 -12.01
C ASP A 147 10.28 -10.34 -11.51
N ALA A 148 10.22 -10.58 -10.20
CA ALA A 148 10.29 -11.91 -9.60
C ALA A 148 8.90 -12.59 -9.47
N GLY A 149 7.83 -11.85 -9.76
CA GLY A 149 6.47 -12.38 -9.77
C GLY A 149 6.27 -13.45 -10.86
N ARG A 150 5.62 -14.55 -10.47
CA ARG A 150 5.24 -15.59 -11.43
C ARG A 150 4.05 -15.12 -12.29
N PRO A 151 4.01 -15.48 -13.59
CA PRO A 151 2.92 -15.10 -14.47
C PRO A 151 1.64 -15.94 -14.28
N ASP A 152 1.73 -17.12 -13.63
CA ASP A 152 0.63 -18.04 -13.32
C ASP A 152 -0.08 -17.75 -11.98
#